data_AF-A0A7W6FP19-F1
#
_entry.id   AF-A0A7W6FP19-F1
#
_cell.length_a   1.000
_cell.length_b   1.000
_cell.length_c   1.000
_cell.angle_alpha   90.00
_cell.angle_beta   90.00
_cell.angle_gamma   90.00
#
_symmetry.space_group_name_H-M   'P 1'
#
loop_
_entity.id
_entity.type
_entity.pdbx_description
1 polymer ?
#
loop_
_entity_poly.entity_id
_entity_poly.type
_entity_poly.pdbx_seq_one_letter_code
_entity_poly.pdbx_strand_id
1 'polypeptide(L)'
;MVTFNELLSANGIDPAQVTLLRHSGRARLGITPYDLWQRRDGSFDRYQSTQAPGKALFQSPYWASFVSNPANETLFVGLYSASLGDRAEIDWDCPMTGMPPGADKGREADLYHLTLLDTFREHRGTLKIQWDNGWVAWARYAYRSDHAIIGDVDTGQIVAFAASPEGEATWQMQRKVERSSRIAKAALAKNAEAHGGVHVCEACGFQHSDRAMFDAHHPHPIAAGPRMTRAYSLIVLCPVCHRRAHRSPNRMLPYDLMELRAWNDAGRP
;
A
#
# COMPACT_ATOMS: atom_id res chain seq x y z
N MET A 1 -15.09 -7.49 1.89
CA MET A 1 -13.77 -7.34 2.52
C MET A 1 -13.01 -8.58 2.15
N VAL A 2 -11.91 -8.45 1.39
CA VAL A 2 -11.18 -9.63 0.89
C VAL A 2 -10.44 -10.30 2.05
N THR A 3 -10.51 -11.63 2.12
CA THR A 3 -9.84 -12.40 3.17
C THR A 3 -8.60 -13.11 2.65
N PHE A 4 -7.71 -13.52 3.56
CA PHE A 4 -6.52 -14.28 3.19
C PHE A 4 -6.88 -15.66 2.62
N ASN A 5 -7.95 -16.30 3.09
CA ASN A 5 -8.38 -17.59 2.53
C ASN A 5 -8.96 -17.45 1.12
N GLU A 6 -9.63 -16.34 0.81
CA GLU A 6 -10.06 -16.02 -0.56
C GLU A 6 -8.84 -15.88 -1.48
N LEU A 7 -7.79 -15.18 -1.03
CA LEU A 7 -6.54 -15.04 -1.78
C LEU A 7 -5.85 -16.40 -2.03
N LEU A 8 -5.80 -17.27 -1.01
CA LEU A 8 -5.28 -18.63 -1.14
C LEU A 8 -6.08 -19.44 -2.18
N SER A 9 -7.40 -19.47 -2.03
CA SER A 9 -8.30 -20.24 -2.88
C SER A 9 -8.26 -19.77 -4.34
N ALA A 10 -8.20 -18.46 -4.57
CA ALA A 10 -8.07 -17.86 -5.90
C ALA A 10 -6.78 -18.27 -6.63
N ASN A 11 -5.75 -18.67 -5.89
CA ASN A 11 -4.46 -19.11 -6.41
C ASN A 11 -4.29 -20.64 -6.35
N GLY A 12 -5.39 -21.38 -6.19
CA GLY A 12 -5.41 -22.84 -6.21
C GLY A 12 -4.81 -23.49 -4.95
N ILE A 13 -4.68 -22.73 -3.85
CA ILE A 13 -4.17 -23.25 -2.58
C ILE A 13 -5.34 -23.47 -1.63
N ASP A 14 -5.56 -24.71 -1.22
CA ASP A 14 -6.60 -25.07 -0.27
C ASP A 14 -6.23 -24.56 1.15
N PRO A 15 -7.03 -23.67 1.77
CA PRO A 15 -6.79 -23.22 3.14
C PRO A 15 -6.72 -24.35 4.18
N ALA A 16 -7.25 -25.54 3.89
CA ALA A 16 -7.12 -26.71 4.77
C ALA A 16 -5.67 -27.23 4.87
N GLN A 17 -4.85 -26.94 3.84
CA GLN A 17 -3.45 -27.34 3.75
C GLN A 17 -2.48 -26.25 4.23
N VAL A 18 -3.01 -25.13 4.75
CA VAL A 18 -2.20 -23.96 5.12
C VAL A 18 -2.22 -23.74 6.63
N THR A 19 -1.03 -23.60 7.19
CA THR A 19 -0.82 -23.09 8.55
C THR A 19 -0.40 -21.63 8.51
N LEU A 20 -1.12 -20.78 9.24
CA LEU A 20 -0.79 -19.37 9.42
C LEU A 20 0.14 -19.22 10.63
N LEU A 21 1.25 -18.52 10.45
CA LEU A 21 2.23 -18.25 11.50
C LEU A 21 2.40 -16.74 11.69
N ARG A 22 2.03 -16.20 12.86
CA ARG A 22 2.31 -14.81 13.24
C ARG A 22 3.46 -14.75 14.22
N HIS A 23 4.63 -14.39 13.72
CA HIS A 23 5.82 -14.18 14.52
C HIS A 23 5.80 -12.78 15.14
N SER A 24 5.78 -12.72 16.46
CA SER A 24 5.79 -11.46 17.22
C SER A 24 6.64 -11.59 18.47
N GLY A 25 6.98 -10.45 19.08
CA GLY A 25 7.79 -10.40 20.30
C GLY A 25 9.26 -10.11 20.02
N ARG A 26 10.03 -10.06 21.11
CA ARG A 26 11.47 -9.77 21.12
C ARG A 26 12.19 -10.87 21.87
N ALA A 27 13.33 -11.32 21.34
CA ALA A 27 14.24 -12.16 22.10
C ALA A 27 15.04 -11.34 23.13
N ARG A 28 15.81 -12.04 23.96
CA ARG A 28 16.69 -11.43 24.98
C ARG A 28 17.65 -10.38 24.39
N LEU A 29 18.04 -10.54 23.13
CA LEU A 29 18.93 -9.63 22.40
C LEU A 29 18.21 -8.41 21.79
N GLY A 30 16.91 -8.22 22.06
CA GLY A 30 16.11 -7.13 21.50
C GLY A 30 15.72 -7.31 20.03
N ILE A 31 16.21 -8.37 19.37
CA ILE A 31 15.92 -8.72 17.97
C ILE A 31 14.48 -9.25 17.86
N THR A 32 13.74 -8.73 16.89
CA THR A 32 12.40 -9.20 16.50
C THR A 32 12.45 -10.10 15.26
N PRO A 33 11.42 -10.94 15.02
CA PRO A 33 11.25 -11.62 13.74
C PRO A 33 11.22 -10.67 12.53
N TYR A 34 10.66 -9.47 12.70
CA TYR A 34 10.66 -8.43 11.68
C TYR A 34 12.08 -7.94 11.34
N ASP A 35 12.95 -7.80 12.34
CA ASP A 35 14.36 -7.44 12.12
C ASP A 35 15.10 -8.53 11.35
N LEU A 36 14.87 -9.81 11.68
CA LEU A 36 15.45 -10.93 10.92
C LEU A 36 14.97 -10.93 9.47
N TRP A 37 13.67 -10.71 9.24
CA TRP A 37 13.12 -10.67 7.90
C TRP A 37 13.69 -9.50 7.07
N GLN A 38 13.86 -8.33 7.67
CA GLN A 38 14.43 -7.17 6.99
C GLN A 38 15.89 -7.34 6.56
N ARG A 39 16.67 -8.23 7.21
CA ARG A 39 18.08 -8.48 6.84
C ARG A 39 18.23 -9.14 5.47
N ARG A 40 17.22 -9.88 5.00
CA ARG A 40 17.23 -10.62 3.72
C ARG A 40 18.43 -11.55 3.54
N ASP A 41 18.94 -12.11 4.64
CA ASP A 41 20.12 -12.99 4.71
C ASP A 41 19.77 -14.46 5.04
N GLY A 42 18.48 -14.81 4.96
CA GLY A 42 17.95 -16.13 5.34
C GLY A 42 17.89 -16.37 6.86
N SER A 43 18.21 -15.38 7.70
CA SER A 43 18.11 -15.54 9.16
C SER A 43 16.67 -15.74 9.64
N PHE A 44 15.70 -15.08 9.00
CA PHE A 44 14.28 -15.33 9.28
C PHE A 44 13.89 -16.76 8.96
N ASP A 45 14.28 -17.27 7.79
CA ASP A 45 13.94 -18.63 7.34
C ASP A 45 14.51 -19.70 8.27
N ARG A 46 15.78 -19.54 8.67
CA ARG A 46 16.41 -20.40 9.71
C ARG A 46 15.72 -20.31 11.07
N TYR A 47 15.17 -19.15 11.43
CA TYR A 47 14.43 -19.01 12.67
C TYR A 47 13.09 -19.74 12.60
N GLN A 48 12.28 -19.49 11.57
CA GLN A 48 10.95 -20.10 11.45
C GLN A 48 10.99 -21.59 11.11
N SER A 49 12.07 -22.10 10.52
CA SER A 49 12.24 -23.53 10.18
C SER A 49 12.33 -24.46 11.39
N THR A 50 12.41 -23.92 12.61
CA THR A 50 12.51 -24.72 13.83
C THR A 50 11.26 -24.56 14.69
N GLN A 51 10.63 -25.67 15.07
CA GLN A 51 9.39 -25.64 15.85
C GLN A 51 9.41 -26.64 17.01
N ALA A 52 8.58 -26.41 18.03
CA ALA A 52 8.43 -27.38 19.11
C ALA A 52 7.82 -28.68 18.57
N PRO A 53 8.32 -29.85 19.02
CA PRO A 53 7.89 -31.11 18.46
C PRO A 53 6.46 -31.50 18.83
N GLY A 54 5.90 -32.41 18.04
CA GLY A 54 4.62 -33.06 18.35
C GLY A 54 3.36 -32.22 18.05
N LYS A 55 3.49 -31.11 17.33
CA LYS A 55 2.32 -30.28 16.94
C LYS A 55 1.86 -30.59 15.53
N ALA A 56 0.66 -31.16 15.40
CA ALA A 56 0.02 -31.46 14.12
C ALA A 56 -0.10 -30.24 13.19
N LEU A 57 -0.21 -29.03 13.75
CA LEU A 57 -0.28 -27.79 12.98
C LEU A 57 0.91 -27.60 12.03
N PHE A 58 2.09 -28.08 12.40
CA PHE A 58 3.30 -27.91 11.59
C PHE A 58 3.44 -28.98 10.51
N GLN A 59 2.52 -29.96 10.45
CA GLN A 59 2.48 -30.99 9.40
C GLN A 59 1.76 -30.52 8.13
N SER A 60 1.14 -29.34 8.16
CA SER A 60 0.56 -28.73 6.94
C SER A 60 1.66 -28.49 5.90
N PRO A 61 1.43 -28.85 4.62
CA PRO A 61 2.44 -28.72 3.58
C PRO A 61 2.72 -27.26 3.20
N TYR A 62 1.85 -26.32 3.56
CA TYR A 62 2.05 -24.90 3.29
C TYR A 62 2.02 -24.07 4.57
N TRP A 63 3.00 -23.19 4.73
CA TRP A 63 3.06 -22.22 5.81
C TRP A 63 2.99 -20.80 5.25
N ALA A 64 1.98 -20.04 5.68
CA ALA A 64 1.89 -18.61 5.41
C ALA A 64 2.40 -17.85 6.62
N SER A 65 3.55 -17.20 6.47
CA SER A 65 4.24 -16.54 7.56
C SER A 65 3.98 -15.04 7.55
N PHE A 66 3.80 -14.50 8.75
CA PHE A 66 3.56 -13.11 9.05
C PHE A 66 4.47 -12.66 10.18
N VAL A 67 4.82 -11.37 10.18
CA VAL A 67 5.59 -10.73 11.26
C VAL A 67 4.87 -9.50 11.78
N SER A 68 5.04 -9.18 13.06
CA SER A 68 4.62 -7.88 13.61
C SER A 68 5.65 -6.80 13.30
N ASN A 69 5.25 -5.77 12.56
CA ASN A 69 6.12 -4.63 12.26
C ASN A 69 6.16 -3.62 13.44
N PRO A 70 6.98 -2.54 13.38
CA PRO A 70 7.06 -1.54 14.44
C PRO A 70 5.77 -0.76 14.70
N ALA A 71 4.83 -0.76 13.74
CA ALA A 71 3.50 -0.20 13.88
C ALA A 71 2.48 -1.20 14.46
N ASN A 72 2.94 -2.39 14.92
CA ASN A 72 2.13 -3.51 15.41
C ASN A 72 1.14 -4.10 14.39
N GLU A 73 1.37 -3.87 13.09
CA GLU A 73 0.60 -4.48 12.01
C GLU A 73 1.10 -5.91 11.73
N THR A 74 0.20 -6.80 11.30
CA THR A 74 0.55 -8.18 10.94
C THR A 74 0.83 -8.25 9.44
N LEU A 75 2.12 -8.23 9.10
CA LEU A 75 2.64 -8.10 7.74
C LEU A 75 2.97 -9.47 7.16
N PHE A 76 2.48 -9.77 5.96
CA PHE A 76 2.82 -11.00 5.24
C PHE A 76 4.26 -10.98 4.74
N VAL A 77 4.99 -12.07 4.98
CA VAL A 77 6.42 -12.17 4.63
C VAL A 77 6.74 -13.29 3.65
N GLY A 78 5.86 -14.27 3.50
CA GLY A 78 6.03 -15.31 2.49
C GLY A 78 5.11 -16.51 2.70
N LEU A 79 4.95 -17.26 1.62
CA LEU A 79 4.31 -18.56 1.60
C LEU A 79 5.39 -19.61 1.31
N TYR A 80 5.44 -20.65 2.13
CA TYR A 80 6.47 -21.68 2.07
C TYR A 80 5.83 -23.04 1.86
N SER A 81 6.43 -23.91 1.05
CA SER A 81 6.22 -25.34 1.22
C SER A 81 7.06 -25.82 2.40
N ALA A 82 6.47 -26.62 3.28
CA ALA A 82 7.09 -27.12 4.49
C ALA A 82 7.05 -28.64 4.54
N SER A 83 8.17 -29.25 4.88
CA SER A 83 8.28 -30.69 5.15
C SER A 83 9.17 -30.93 6.36
N LEU A 84 8.81 -31.89 7.20
CA LEU A 84 9.62 -32.28 8.35
C LEU A 84 10.98 -32.83 7.86
N GLY A 85 12.06 -32.28 8.41
CA GLY A 85 13.44 -32.71 8.16
C GLY A 85 14.02 -33.50 9.34
N ASP A 86 15.31 -33.82 9.27
CA ASP A 86 16.01 -34.49 10.37
C ASP A 86 16.49 -33.46 11.42
N ARG A 87 16.24 -33.75 12.70
CA ARG A 87 16.72 -32.92 13.81
C ARG A 87 18.23 -32.89 13.90
N ALA A 88 18.91 -33.96 13.48
CA ALA A 88 20.37 -34.05 13.51
C ALA A 88 21.06 -32.98 12.64
N GLU A 89 20.33 -32.38 11.69
CA GLU A 89 20.84 -31.30 10.85
C GLU A 89 20.92 -29.96 11.58
N ILE A 90 20.29 -29.81 12.76
CA ILE A 90 20.36 -28.56 13.53
C ILE A 90 21.75 -28.44 14.16
N ASP A 91 22.65 -27.74 13.48
CA ASP A 91 24.02 -27.45 13.91
C ASP A 91 24.31 -25.94 14.10
N TRP A 92 23.26 -25.12 14.09
CA TRP A 92 23.35 -23.66 14.18
C TRP A 92 22.65 -23.08 15.41
N ASP A 93 23.07 -21.87 15.78
CA ASP A 93 22.37 -21.07 16.77
C ASP A 93 21.16 -20.36 16.15
N CYS A 94 20.05 -20.34 16.89
CA CYS A 94 18.84 -19.61 16.52
C CYS A 94 19.18 -18.11 16.34
N PRO A 95 18.91 -17.51 15.16
CA PRO A 95 19.27 -16.12 14.89
C PRO A 95 18.59 -15.08 15.80
N MET A 96 17.51 -15.47 16.48
CA MET A 96 16.85 -14.62 17.48
C MET A 96 17.49 -14.70 18.87
N THR A 97 17.84 -15.90 19.33
CA THR A 97 18.24 -16.13 20.74
C THR A 97 19.75 -16.23 20.91
N GLY A 98 20.50 -16.54 19.85
CA GLY A 98 21.94 -16.84 19.92
C GLY A 98 22.25 -18.13 20.69
N MET A 99 21.29 -19.05 20.75
CA MET A 99 21.41 -20.36 21.40
C MET A 99 20.85 -21.43 20.45
N PRO A 100 21.18 -22.72 20.64
CA PRO A 100 20.58 -23.79 19.87
C PRO A 100 19.04 -23.73 19.90
N PRO A 101 18.35 -23.99 18.78
CA PRO A 101 16.89 -23.95 18.73
C PRO A 101 16.21 -24.73 19.86
N GLY A 102 15.35 -24.05 20.63
CA GLY A 102 14.60 -24.63 21.76
C GLY A 102 15.33 -24.62 23.11
N ALA A 103 16.65 -24.39 23.14
CA ALA A 103 17.45 -24.38 24.37
C ALA A 103 17.01 -23.28 25.36
N ASP A 104 16.57 -22.12 24.86
CA ASP A 104 16.02 -21.01 25.66
C ASP A 104 14.77 -21.41 26.47
N LYS A 105 14.10 -22.48 26.06
CA LYS A 105 12.88 -23.03 26.67
C LYS A 105 13.08 -24.42 27.26
N GLY A 106 14.32 -24.90 27.33
CA GLY A 106 14.64 -26.24 27.84
C GLY A 106 13.93 -27.36 27.06
N ARG A 107 13.74 -27.20 25.75
CA ARG A 107 13.02 -28.16 24.90
C ARG A 107 13.77 -28.42 23.61
N GLU A 108 13.55 -29.59 23.02
CA GLU A 108 14.01 -29.91 21.67
C GLU A 108 13.23 -29.12 20.61
N ALA A 109 13.78 -29.08 19.39
CA ALA A 109 13.14 -28.51 18.22
C ALA A 109 13.14 -29.50 17.05
N ASP A 110 12.03 -29.57 16.33
CA ASP A 110 11.94 -30.19 15.01
C ASP A 110 12.45 -29.20 13.95
N LEU A 111 13.16 -29.73 12.94
CA LEU A 111 13.55 -29.00 11.74
C LEU A 111 12.51 -29.20 10.64
N TYR A 112 12.21 -28.13 9.90
CA TYR A 112 11.40 -28.14 8.70
C TYR A 112 12.20 -27.59 7.54
N HIS A 113 12.25 -28.32 6.43
CA HIS A 113 12.74 -27.77 5.18
C HIS A 113 11.67 -26.85 4.60
N LEU A 114 12.04 -25.59 4.44
CA LEU A 114 11.16 -24.55 3.91
C LEU A 114 11.63 -24.13 2.53
N THR A 115 10.75 -24.17 1.55
CA THR A 115 11.00 -23.57 0.23
C THR A 115 10.02 -22.42 0.03
N LEU A 116 10.57 -21.21 -0.11
CA LEU A 116 9.80 -20.01 -0.36
C LEU A 116 9.19 -20.06 -1.77
N LEU A 117 7.86 -20.06 -1.84
CA LEU A 117 7.11 -20.16 -3.10
C LEU A 117 6.94 -18.78 -3.73
N ASP A 118 7.07 -18.68 -5.05
CA ASP A 118 6.88 -17.42 -5.79
C ASP A 118 5.44 -16.89 -5.74
N THR A 119 4.47 -17.72 -5.38
CA THR A 119 3.09 -17.29 -5.11
C THR A 119 3.08 -16.17 -4.07
N PHE A 120 2.41 -15.06 -4.39
CA PHE A 120 2.32 -13.85 -3.57
C PHE A 120 3.64 -13.10 -3.34
N ARG A 121 4.64 -13.27 -4.20
CA ARG A 121 5.94 -12.59 -4.08
C ARG A 121 5.78 -11.07 -3.99
N GLU A 122 4.88 -10.50 -4.79
CA GLU A 122 4.51 -9.08 -4.84
C GLU A 122 3.84 -8.57 -3.56
N HIS A 123 3.23 -9.46 -2.80
CA HIS A 123 2.52 -9.14 -1.55
C HIS A 123 3.42 -9.21 -0.31
N ARG A 124 4.66 -9.71 -0.44
CA ARG A 124 5.61 -9.79 0.67
C ARG A 124 6.04 -8.40 1.11
N GLY A 125 5.79 -8.07 2.37
CA GLY A 125 6.12 -6.77 2.94
C GLY A 125 5.13 -5.65 2.62
N THR A 126 4.02 -5.96 1.93
CA THR A 126 2.97 -5.00 1.57
C THR A 126 1.60 -5.44 2.07
N LEU A 127 1.25 -6.72 1.91
CA LEU A 127 -0.02 -7.28 2.38
C LEU A 127 -0.05 -7.36 3.90
N LYS A 128 -1.12 -6.84 4.49
CA LYS A 128 -1.38 -6.87 5.93
C LYS A 128 -2.68 -7.59 6.19
N ILE A 129 -2.78 -8.28 7.33
CA ILE A 129 -4.02 -8.91 7.77
C ILE A 129 -4.42 -8.44 9.16
N GLN A 130 -5.72 -8.44 9.41
CA GLN A 130 -6.29 -8.21 10.73
C GLN A 130 -6.17 -9.47 11.56
N TRP A 131 -5.10 -9.58 12.34
CA TRP A 131 -4.96 -10.65 13.34
C TRP A 131 -5.64 -10.21 14.63
N ASP A 132 -6.69 -10.93 15.04
CA ASP A 132 -7.52 -10.58 16.21
C ASP A 132 -6.72 -10.20 17.48
N ASN A 133 -7.38 -9.41 18.33
CA ASN A 133 -6.81 -8.71 19.47
C ASN A 133 -6.18 -9.66 20.53
N GLY A 134 -4.85 -9.87 20.43
CA GLY A 134 -3.92 -10.10 21.55
C GLY A 134 -3.96 -11.42 22.32
N TRP A 135 -5.09 -12.14 22.36
CA TRP A 135 -5.28 -13.36 23.16
C TRP A 135 -5.20 -14.66 22.35
N VAL A 136 -4.90 -14.54 21.05
CA VAL A 136 -5.05 -15.63 20.09
C VAL A 136 -3.70 -16.30 19.80
N ALA A 137 -3.73 -17.63 19.63
CA ALA A 137 -2.58 -18.44 19.29
C ALA A 137 -1.80 -17.86 18.09
N TRP A 138 -0.47 -17.78 18.23
CA TRP A 138 0.42 -17.27 17.19
C TRP A 138 0.44 -18.14 15.93
N ALA A 139 0.02 -19.41 16.04
CA ALA A 139 -0.03 -20.36 14.94
C ALA A 139 -1.43 -21.01 14.89
N ARG A 140 -2.04 -21.08 13.69
CA ARG A 140 -3.41 -21.56 13.49
C ARG A 140 -3.63 -22.10 12.07
N TYR A 141 -4.60 -22.98 11.87
CA TYR A 141 -4.98 -23.45 10.54
C TYR A 141 -5.73 -22.34 9.80
N ALA A 142 -5.43 -22.13 8.51
CA ALA A 142 -6.06 -21.08 7.71
C ALA A 142 -7.57 -21.32 7.57
N TYR A 143 -8.00 -22.55 7.25
CA TYR A 143 -9.43 -22.88 7.12
C TYR A 143 -10.28 -22.67 8.38
N ARG A 144 -9.67 -22.64 9.58
CA ARG A 144 -10.37 -22.38 10.86
C ARG A 144 -10.29 -20.93 11.30
N SER A 145 -9.55 -20.11 10.58
CA SER A 145 -9.26 -18.75 10.99
C SER A 145 -8.99 -17.88 9.79
N ASP A 146 -10.08 -17.45 9.17
CA ASP A 146 -10.00 -16.52 8.07
C ASP A 146 -9.74 -15.09 8.56
N HIS A 147 -8.80 -14.39 7.93
CA HIS A 147 -8.36 -13.06 8.33
C HIS A 147 -8.62 -12.06 7.22
N ALA A 148 -9.23 -10.93 7.57
CA ALA A 148 -9.40 -9.82 6.64
C ALA A 148 -8.05 -9.23 6.24
N ILE A 149 -7.87 -8.95 4.95
CA ILE A 149 -6.73 -8.16 4.46
C ILE A 149 -6.99 -6.67 4.76
N ILE A 150 -5.99 -5.97 5.30
CA ILE A 150 -6.05 -4.55 5.66
C ILE A 150 -5.24 -3.72 4.65
N GLY A 151 -5.84 -2.62 4.18
CA GLY A 151 -5.21 -1.62 3.30
C GLY A 151 -5.44 -1.87 1.81
N ASP A 152 -4.99 -0.93 0.98
CA ASP A 152 -5.00 -1.06 -0.49
C ASP A 152 -3.92 -2.06 -0.91
N VAL A 153 -4.25 -3.35 -0.86
CA VAL A 153 -3.46 -4.36 -1.56
C VAL A 153 -3.89 -4.30 -3.01
N ASP A 154 -2.99 -3.83 -3.88
CA ASP A 154 -3.14 -3.92 -5.34
C ASP A 154 -3.10 -5.40 -5.72
N THR A 155 -4.26 -6.05 -5.60
CA THR A 155 -4.52 -7.46 -5.86
C THR A 155 -4.72 -7.65 -7.36
N GLY A 156 -3.72 -7.23 -8.14
CA GLY A 156 -3.72 -7.12 -9.61
C GLY A 156 -4.07 -8.38 -10.41
N GLN A 157 -4.61 -9.43 -9.78
CA GLN A 157 -5.13 -10.63 -10.41
C GLN A 157 -6.41 -11.24 -9.76
N ILE A 158 -7.14 -10.54 -8.88
CA ILE A 158 -8.50 -10.96 -8.47
C ILE A 158 -9.54 -10.11 -9.22
N VAL A 159 -9.68 -10.36 -10.52
CA VAL A 159 -10.78 -9.82 -11.34
C VAL A 159 -12.02 -10.71 -11.22
N ALA A 160 -12.64 -10.74 -10.04
CA ALA A 160 -14.02 -11.18 -9.89
C ALA A 160 -14.64 -10.54 -8.64
N PHE A 161 -15.60 -9.64 -8.84
CA PHE A 161 -16.45 -9.01 -7.81
C PHE A 161 -15.81 -7.94 -6.92
N ALA A 162 -15.40 -6.82 -7.52
CA ALA A 162 -15.20 -5.59 -6.76
C ALA A 162 -16.56 -5.03 -6.32
N ALA A 163 -16.94 -5.28 -5.06
CA ALA A 163 -18.00 -4.56 -4.38
C ALA A 163 -17.42 -3.94 -3.10
N SER A 164 -17.44 -2.61 -3.03
CA SER A 164 -17.05 -1.84 -1.85
C SER A 164 -18.32 -1.32 -1.16
N PRO A 165 -18.40 -1.31 0.18
CA PRO A 165 -19.41 -0.51 0.87
C PRO A 165 -19.15 0.97 0.56
N GLU A 166 -19.91 1.49 -0.39
CA GLU A 166 -19.90 2.90 -0.78
C GLU A 166 -21.04 3.63 -0.06
N GLY A 167 -20.84 4.93 0.20
CA GLY A 167 -21.89 5.80 0.75
C GLY A 167 -21.90 5.97 2.27
N GLU A 168 -20.95 5.39 3.01
CA GLU A 168 -20.75 5.75 4.41
C GLU A 168 -20.24 7.19 4.52
N ALA A 169 -20.96 8.01 5.29
CA ALA A 169 -20.57 9.40 5.52
C ALA A 169 -19.39 9.45 6.50
N THR A 170 -18.22 9.86 5.99
CA THR A 170 -17.01 10.04 6.80
C THR A 170 -16.60 11.51 6.84
N TRP A 171 -16.11 11.97 7.99
CA TRP A 171 -15.64 13.34 8.17
C TRP A 171 -14.13 13.41 7.94
N GLN A 172 -13.71 14.28 7.03
CA GLN A 172 -12.30 14.55 6.79
C GLN A 172 -11.94 15.97 7.21
N MET A 173 -10.91 16.10 8.04
CA MET A 173 -10.39 17.38 8.46
C MET A 173 -9.67 18.07 7.28
N GLN A 174 -10.18 19.22 6.85
CA GLN A 174 -9.58 19.99 5.75
C GLN A 174 -8.86 21.24 6.26
N ARG A 175 -7.59 21.40 5.87
CA ARG A 175 -6.85 22.65 6.06
C ARG A 175 -7.18 23.61 4.93
N LYS A 176 -7.77 24.76 5.27
CA LYS A 176 -8.11 25.81 4.30
C LYS A 176 -6.96 26.81 4.16
N VAL A 177 -6.54 27.07 2.93
CA VAL A 177 -5.65 28.19 2.61
C VAL A 177 -6.51 29.38 2.18
N GLU A 178 -6.25 30.56 2.73
CA GLU A 178 -6.97 31.77 2.38
C GLU A 178 -6.74 32.14 0.91
N ARG A 179 -7.84 32.43 0.18
CA ARG A 179 -7.81 32.85 -1.22
C ARG A 179 -8.93 33.84 -1.49
N SER A 180 -8.64 34.88 -2.25
CA SER A 180 -9.64 35.86 -2.65
C SER A 180 -10.34 35.43 -3.94
N SER A 181 -11.63 35.13 -3.86
CA SER A 181 -12.46 34.80 -5.03
C SER A 181 -12.58 35.96 -6.01
N ARG A 182 -12.32 37.20 -5.57
CA ARG A 182 -12.36 38.40 -6.42
C ARG A 182 -11.31 38.35 -7.53
N ILE A 183 -10.13 37.82 -7.24
CA ILE A 183 -9.01 37.77 -8.20
C ILE A 183 -9.32 36.78 -9.34
N ALA A 184 -9.85 35.60 -9.00
CA ALA A 184 -10.29 34.61 -9.99
C ALA A 184 -11.44 35.13 -10.86
N LYS A 185 -12.42 35.82 -10.25
CA LYS A 185 -13.51 36.48 -11.00
C LYS A 185 -12.98 37.55 -11.95
N ALA A 186 -12.01 38.34 -11.52
CA ALA A 186 -11.39 39.37 -12.36
C ALA A 186 -10.61 38.78 -13.54
N ALA A 187 -9.90 37.66 -13.35
CA ALA A 187 -9.22 36.97 -14.45
C ALA A 187 -10.21 36.44 -15.50
N LEU A 188 -11.29 35.77 -15.05
CA LEU A 188 -12.33 35.26 -15.94
C LEU A 188 -13.08 36.39 -16.67
N ALA A 189 -13.36 37.51 -16.00
CA ALA A 189 -14.00 38.66 -16.62
C ALA A 189 -13.13 39.27 -17.74
N LYS A 190 -11.82 39.44 -17.50
CA LYS A 190 -10.87 39.91 -18.50
C LYS A 190 -10.75 38.96 -19.69
N ASN A 191 -10.76 37.66 -19.44
CA ASN A 191 -10.76 36.66 -20.50
C ASN A 191 -12.02 36.79 -21.37
N ALA A 192 -13.22 36.89 -20.77
CA ALA A 192 -14.44 37.09 -21.54
C ALA A 192 -14.43 38.40 -22.34
N GLU A 193 -14.01 39.50 -21.71
CA GLU A 193 -13.89 40.81 -22.37
C GLU A 193 -12.95 40.75 -23.58
N ALA A 194 -11.80 40.08 -23.45
CA ALA A 194 -10.84 39.91 -24.53
C ALA A 194 -11.34 39.02 -25.69
N HIS A 195 -12.38 38.21 -25.45
CA HIS A 195 -12.89 37.23 -26.39
C HIS A 195 -14.37 37.47 -26.76
N GLY A 196 -14.81 38.74 -26.75
CA GLY A 196 -16.13 39.10 -27.27
C GLY A 196 -17.29 38.56 -26.43
N GLY A 197 -17.08 38.38 -25.13
CA GLY A 197 -18.09 37.92 -24.17
C GLY A 197 -18.16 36.40 -23.97
N VAL A 198 -17.35 35.60 -24.70
CA VAL A 198 -17.20 34.16 -24.42
C VAL A 198 -15.90 33.87 -23.69
N HIS A 199 -15.88 32.79 -22.91
CA HIS A 199 -14.65 32.37 -22.24
C HIS A 199 -13.83 31.45 -23.15
N VAL A 200 -12.51 31.60 -23.11
CA VAL A 200 -11.58 30.85 -23.94
C VAL A 200 -10.45 30.28 -23.09
N CYS A 201 -10.18 28.98 -23.27
CA CYS A 201 -9.03 28.33 -22.66
C CYS A 201 -7.75 28.83 -23.30
N GLU A 202 -6.86 29.43 -22.51
CA GLU A 202 -5.60 30.01 -23.01
C GLU A 202 -4.61 28.95 -23.53
N ALA A 203 -4.81 27.68 -23.15
CA ALA A 203 -3.96 26.56 -23.54
C ALA A 203 -4.41 25.86 -24.84
N CYS A 204 -5.70 25.62 -25.04
CA CYS A 204 -6.19 24.82 -26.17
C CYS A 204 -7.19 25.56 -27.07
N GLY A 205 -7.53 26.80 -26.77
CA GLY A 205 -8.49 27.59 -27.55
C GLY A 205 -9.94 27.15 -27.44
N PHE A 206 -10.27 26.14 -26.61
CA PHE A 206 -11.66 25.75 -26.35
C PHE A 206 -12.47 26.96 -25.85
N GLN A 207 -13.60 27.23 -26.49
CA GLN A 207 -14.47 28.37 -26.19
C GLN A 207 -15.84 27.91 -25.76
N HIS A 208 -16.42 28.57 -24.76
CA HIS A 208 -17.79 28.30 -24.34
C HIS A 208 -18.38 29.52 -23.60
N SER A 209 -19.69 29.74 -23.72
CA SER A 209 -20.38 30.85 -23.06
C SER A 209 -20.61 30.58 -21.56
N ASP A 210 -20.79 29.31 -21.18
CA ASP A 210 -20.88 28.91 -19.77
C ASP A 210 -19.53 29.09 -19.06
N ARG A 211 -19.47 30.11 -18.18
CA ARG A 211 -18.33 30.39 -17.31
C ARG A 211 -17.94 29.21 -16.41
N ALA A 212 -18.89 28.35 -16.02
CA ALA A 212 -18.61 27.22 -15.14
C ALA A 212 -17.67 26.18 -15.78
N MET A 213 -17.52 26.22 -17.12
CA MET A 213 -16.56 25.39 -17.84
C MET A 213 -15.11 25.87 -17.73
N PHE A 214 -14.84 26.96 -17.00
CA PHE A 214 -13.50 27.54 -16.92
C PHE A 214 -13.08 27.85 -15.49
N ASP A 215 -11.80 27.56 -15.21
CA ASP A 215 -11.15 27.85 -13.94
C ASP A 215 -10.00 28.85 -14.15
N ALA A 216 -9.82 29.74 -13.18
CA ALA A 216 -8.63 30.56 -13.07
C ALA A 216 -7.52 29.76 -12.33
N HIS A 217 -6.54 29.30 -13.09
CA HIS A 217 -5.43 28.51 -12.60
C HIS A 217 -4.29 29.38 -12.08
N HIS A 218 -3.70 28.99 -10.96
CA HIS A 218 -2.50 29.63 -10.41
C HIS A 218 -1.25 28.88 -10.91
N PRO A 219 -0.52 29.40 -11.92
CA PRO A 219 0.69 28.73 -12.43
C PRO A 219 1.77 28.60 -11.35
N HIS A 220 1.79 29.52 -10.39
CA HIS A 220 2.53 29.36 -9.14
C HIS A 220 1.55 28.94 -8.04
N PRO A 221 1.59 27.72 -7.48
CA PRO A 221 0.57 27.25 -6.53
C PRO A 221 0.47 28.08 -5.25
N ILE A 222 -0.73 28.37 -4.75
CA ILE A 222 -0.91 29.09 -3.46
C ILE A 222 -0.24 28.34 -2.29
N ALA A 223 -0.14 27.01 -2.39
CA ALA A 223 0.56 26.18 -1.41
C ALA A 223 2.05 26.53 -1.22
N ALA A 224 2.66 27.29 -2.15
CA ALA A 224 4.03 27.77 -2.03
C ALA A 224 4.24 28.79 -0.90
N GLY A 225 3.15 29.35 -0.36
CA GLY A 225 3.19 30.26 0.77
C GLY A 225 2.51 31.61 0.49
N PRO A 226 2.44 32.48 1.51
CA PRO A 226 1.79 33.79 1.42
C PRO A 226 2.44 34.67 0.36
N ARG A 227 1.62 35.30 -0.48
CA ARG A 227 2.06 36.27 -1.51
C ARG A 227 0.91 37.12 -2.01
N MET A 228 1.26 38.21 -2.70
CA MET A 228 0.28 39.00 -3.46
C MET A 228 0.05 38.36 -4.83
N THR A 229 -1.20 37.96 -5.12
CA THR A 229 -1.60 37.44 -6.44
C THR A 229 -2.33 38.53 -7.21
N ARG A 230 -2.04 38.69 -8.51
CA ARG A 230 -2.71 39.65 -9.39
C ARG A 230 -3.62 38.91 -10.37
N ALA A 231 -4.68 39.54 -10.85
CA ALA A 231 -5.64 38.87 -11.74
C ALA A 231 -4.98 38.37 -13.04
N TYR A 232 -4.03 39.13 -13.60
CA TYR A 232 -3.33 38.76 -14.83
C TYR A 232 -2.26 37.68 -14.64
N SER A 233 -1.90 37.33 -13.39
CA SER A 233 -0.98 36.22 -13.13
C SER A 233 -1.68 34.87 -13.09
N LEU A 234 -3.01 34.86 -13.30
CA LEU A 234 -3.82 33.66 -13.44
C LEU A 234 -3.98 33.33 -14.91
N ILE A 235 -4.14 32.05 -15.19
CA ILE A 235 -4.40 31.53 -16.54
C ILE A 235 -5.80 30.94 -16.56
N VAL A 236 -6.62 31.28 -17.55
CA VAL A 236 -7.95 30.72 -17.73
C VAL A 236 -7.85 29.40 -18.51
N LEU A 237 -8.27 28.31 -17.89
CA LEU A 237 -8.17 26.96 -18.45
C LEU A 237 -9.53 26.25 -18.43
N CYS A 238 -9.79 25.42 -19.45
CA CYS A 238 -10.91 24.47 -19.43
C CYS A 238 -10.62 23.30 -18.45
N PRO A 239 -11.59 22.43 -18.12
CA PRO A 239 -11.42 21.44 -17.07
C PRO A 239 -10.35 20.39 -17.40
N VAL A 240 -10.16 20.12 -18.70
CA VAL A 240 -9.14 19.18 -19.20
C VAL A 240 -7.74 19.77 -19.04
N CYS A 241 -7.51 20.98 -19.54
CA CYS A 241 -6.20 21.62 -19.43
C CYS A 241 -5.86 21.97 -17.98
N HIS A 242 -6.85 22.36 -17.17
CA HIS A 242 -6.65 22.60 -15.74
C HIS A 242 -6.25 21.31 -15.01
N ARG A 243 -6.91 20.19 -15.28
CA ARG A 243 -6.51 18.89 -14.75
C ARG A 243 -5.10 18.50 -15.21
N ARG A 244 -4.77 18.68 -16.49
CA ARG A 244 -3.43 18.40 -17.03
C ARG A 244 -2.36 19.23 -16.33
N ALA A 245 -2.60 20.52 -16.06
CA ALA A 245 -1.66 21.39 -15.36
C ALA A 245 -1.19 20.80 -14.02
N HIS A 246 -2.11 20.19 -13.27
CA HIS A 246 -1.81 19.57 -11.97
C HIS A 246 -1.29 18.13 -12.04
N ARG A 247 -1.11 17.56 -13.24
CA ARG A 247 -0.53 16.22 -13.43
C ARG A 247 0.98 16.26 -13.63
N SER A 248 1.63 17.40 -13.36
CA SER A 248 3.08 17.47 -13.33
C SER A 248 3.64 16.58 -12.20
N PRO A 249 4.85 15.99 -12.36
CA PRO A 249 5.47 15.16 -11.32
C PRO A 249 5.71 15.89 -10.00
N ASN A 250 5.87 17.22 -10.06
CA ASN A 250 6.04 18.06 -8.88
C ASN A 250 4.81 18.94 -8.68
N ARG A 251 4.06 18.68 -7.61
CA ARG A 251 2.83 19.42 -7.26
C ARG A 251 3.05 20.92 -6.99
N MET A 252 4.29 21.33 -6.72
CA MET A 252 4.68 22.73 -6.55
C MET A 252 5.01 23.44 -7.86
N LEU A 253 5.12 22.69 -8.96
CA LEU A 253 5.43 23.16 -10.31
C LEU A 253 4.42 22.56 -11.30
N PRO A 254 3.17 23.09 -11.36
CA PRO A 254 2.21 22.73 -12.40
C PRO A 254 2.81 22.99 -13.79
N TYR A 255 2.34 22.25 -14.79
CA TYR A 255 2.72 22.55 -16.17
C TYR A 255 2.30 23.98 -16.52
N ASP A 256 3.23 24.73 -17.11
CA ASP A 256 2.98 26.09 -17.52
C ASP A 256 2.16 26.17 -18.82
N LEU A 257 1.85 27.40 -19.26
CA LEU A 257 1.03 27.61 -20.45
C LEU A 257 1.68 27.07 -21.73
N MET A 258 3.00 27.17 -21.86
CA MET A 258 3.73 26.69 -23.03
C MET A 258 3.73 25.17 -23.09
N GLU A 259 3.97 24.50 -21.96
CA GLU A 259 3.93 23.05 -21.84
C GLU A 259 2.52 22.51 -22.13
N LEU A 260 1.48 23.19 -21.65
CA LEU A 260 0.10 22.83 -21.94
C LEU A 260 -0.24 23.01 -23.42
N ARG A 261 0.22 24.09 -24.06
CA ARG A 261 0.04 24.30 -25.50
C ARG A 261 0.73 23.19 -26.30
N ALA A 262 2.00 22.92 -26.01
CA ALA A 262 2.75 21.84 -26.65
C ALA A 262 2.06 20.47 -26.51
N TRP A 263 1.50 20.17 -25.34
CA TRP A 263 0.72 18.94 -25.13
C TRP A 263 -0.58 18.89 -25.96
N ASN A 264 -1.27 20.02 -26.13
CA ASN A 264 -2.44 20.10 -27.00
C ASN A 264 -2.05 19.98 -28.49
N ASP A 265 -0.97 20.65 -28.90
CA ASP A 265 -0.46 20.62 -30.27
C ASP A 265 0.02 19.21 -30.68
N ALA A 266 0.51 18.43 -29.70
CA ALA A 266 0.82 17.01 -29.88
C ALA A 266 -0.42 16.08 -29.93
N GLY A 267 -1.64 16.63 -29.92
CA GLY A 267 -2.87 15.86 -30.05
C GLY A 267 -3.42 15.28 -28.74
N ARG A 268 -2.96 15.77 -27.58
CA ARG A 268 -3.34 15.24 -26.24
C ARG A 268 -3.12 13.72 -26.11
N PRO A 269 -1.89 13.24 -26.25
CA PRO A 269 -1.57 11.82 -26.05
C PRO A 269 -1.91 11.36 -24.63
#